data_AF-A0A816EPY7-F1
#
_entry.id   AF-A0A816EPY7-F1
#
_cell.length_a   1.000
_cell.length_b   1.000
_cell.length_c   1.000
_cell.angle_alpha   90.00
_cell.angle_beta   90.00
_cell.angle_gamma   90.00
#
_symmetry.space_group_name_H-M   'P 1'
#
loop_
_entity.id
_entity.type
_entity.pdbx_description
1 polymer ?
#
loop_
_entity_poly.entity_id
_entity_poly.type
_entity_poly.pdbx_seq_one_letter_code
_entity_poly.pdbx_strand_id
1 'polypeptide(L)'
;MVINYVKYDVKEYLPQATILIYTKCFGVGHFRKQCKQTDDTCKVCSERYPDIIKHNCSGIAKCLHCGGDHHANDMKCKVVKQYRADLTKILLSYSNKSFNNDMFNNMFTSTSEFPPLLRPTKSTINDYKMLAGEQNGIMTKLDQILNSINNINDTIGDLVKRTEQIEDWINAKQKFDLKINNGIRSLQHGISRHDGVLFNQTNFIEKLILPAMDDIMAMLSVMNVKEGR
;
A
#
# COMPACT_ATOMS: atom_id res chain seq x y z
N MET A 1 33.34 -36.62 -1.80
CA MET A 1 32.59 -35.36 -1.93
C MET A 1 31.11 -35.70 -1.73
N VAL A 2 30.51 -35.30 -0.61
CA VAL A 2 29.09 -35.58 -0.33
C VAL A 2 28.34 -34.28 -0.57
N ILE A 3 27.53 -34.25 -1.63
CA ILE A 3 26.70 -33.10 -1.97
C ILE A 3 25.49 -33.12 -1.03
N ASN A 4 25.39 -32.11 -0.17
CA ASN A 4 24.34 -31.95 0.81
C ASN A 4 23.20 -31.15 0.18
N TYR A 5 22.09 -31.79 -0.17
CA TYR A 5 20.92 -31.10 -0.73
C TYR A 5 19.92 -30.81 0.39
N VAL A 6 19.73 -29.53 0.68
CA VAL A 6 18.67 -29.03 1.55
C VAL A 6 17.40 -28.87 0.71
N LYS A 7 16.32 -29.54 1.11
CA LYS A 7 15.00 -29.35 0.51
C LYS A 7 14.25 -28.28 1.30
N TYR A 8 13.78 -27.24 0.60
CA TYR A 8 12.92 -26.22 1.17
C TYR A 8 11.47 -26.52 0.81
N ASP A 9 10.59 -26.51 1.81
CA ASP A 9 9.15 -26.52 1.60
C ASP A 9 8.69 -25.09 1.29
N VAL A 10 8.45 -24.80 0.01
CA VAL A 10 7.99 -23.49 -0.45
C VAL A 10 6.48 -23.53 -0.55
N LYS A 11 5.79 -22.79 0.31
CA LYS A 11 4.35 -22.59 0.23
C LYS A 11 4.04 -21.41 -0.68
N GLU A 12 3.13 -21.61 -1.62
CA GLU A 12 2.65 -20.57 -2.51
C GLU A 12 1.98 -19.44 -1.71
N TYR A 13 2.44 -18.21 -1.90
CA TYR A 13 1.83 -17.03 -1.29
C TYR A 13 0.66 -16.57 -2.16
N LEU A 14 -0.55 -16.72 -1.63
CA LEU A 14 -1.78 -16.29 -2.31
C LEU A 14 -2.24 -14.95 -1.72
N PRO A 15 -2.18 -13.85 -2.50
CA PRO A 15 -2.60 -12.55 -2.01
C PRO A 15 -4.10 -12.55 -1.72
N GLN A 16 -4.51 -11.86 -0.66
CA GLN A 16 -5.92 -11.72 -0.30
C GLN A 16 -6.68 -10.95 -1.38
N ALA A 17 -7.89 -11.40 -1.72
CA ALA A 17 -8.73 -10.73 -2.70
C ALA A 17 -9.02 -9.27 -2.30
N THR A 18 -8.84 -8.35 -3.24
CA THR A 18 -9.23 -6.95 -3.08
C THR A 18 -10.75 -6.84 -3.20
N ILE A 19 -11.42 -6.22 -2.22
CA ILE A 19 -12.87 -5.99 -2.30
C ILE A 19 -13.13 -4.73 -3.11
N LEU A 20 -14.05 -4.85 -4.07
CA LEU A 20 -14.67 -3.69 -4.68
C LEU A 20 -15.68 -3.07 -3.71
N ILE A 21 -15.38 -1.86 -3.23
CA ILE A 21 -16.29 -1.03 -2.44
C ILE A 21 -16.63 0.21 -3.26
N TYR A 22 -17.91 0.41 -3.54
CA TYR A 22 -18.33 1.57 -4.33
C TYR A 22 -18.34 2.82 -3.45
N THR A 23 -17.71 3.90 -3.93
CA THR A 23 -17.48 5.13 -3.15
C THR A 23 -18.74 5.91 -2.80
N LYS A 24 -19.84 5.69 -3.53
CA LYS A 24 -21.11 6.40 -3.29
C LYS A 24 -21.88 5.82 -2.10
N CYS A 25 -22.08 4.51 -2.11
CA CYS A 25 -22.91 3.84 -1.11
C CYS A 25 -22.08 3.12 -0.03
N PHE A 26 -20.77 2.97 -0.22
CA PHE A 26 -19.86 2.16 0.59
C PHE A 26 -20.29 0.69 0.75
N GLY A 27 -21.13 0.20 -0.17
CA GLY A 27 -21.54 -1.19 -0.23
C GLY A 27 -20.44 -2.06 -0.86
N VAL A 28 -20.32 -3.29 -0.35
CA VAL A 28 -19.43 -4.31 -0.90
C VAL A 28 -20.04 -4.97 -2.15
N GLY A 29 -19.18 -5.36 -3.10
CA GLY A 29 -19.53 -6.41 -4.08
C GLY A 29 -20.38 -6.01 -5.27
N HIS A 30 -20.47 -4.72 -5.62
CA HIS A 30 -21.21 -4.29 -6.81
C HIS A 30 -20.49 -3.18 -7.56
N PHE A 31 -20.72 -3.13 -8.88
CA PHE A 31 -20.20 -2.08 -9.73
C PHE A 31 -21.08 -0.83 -9.67
N ARG A 32 -20.52 0.32 -10.07
CA ARG A 32 -21.24 1.60 -10.16
C ARG A 32 -22.59 1.49 -10.89
N LYS A 33 -22.65 0.71 -11.98
CA LYS A 33 -23.88 0.48 -12.77
C LYS A 33 -24.96 -0.32 -12.05
N GLN A 34 -24.59 -1.08 -11.03
CA GLN A 34 -25.49 -1.95 -10.26
C GLN A 34 -25.92 -1.31 -8.93
N CYS A 35 -25.38 -0.14 -8.59
CA CYS A 35 -25.77 0.58 -7.39
C CYS A 35 -27.19 1.15 -7.58
N LYS A 36 -28.14 0.67 -6.77
CA LYS A 36 -29.52 1.17 -6.74
C LYS A 36 -29.70 2.40 -5.83
N GLN A 37 -28.63 2.84 -5.14
CA GLN A 37 -28.72 3.93 -4.17
C GLN A 37 -28.70 5.29 -4.88
N THR A 38 -29.77 6.07 -4.68
CA THR A 38 -29.90 7.45 -5.14
C THR A 38 -29.05 8.40 -4.31
N ASP A 39 -29.03 8.17 -2.99
CA ASP A 39 -28.37 9.03 -2.03
C ASP A 39 -26.90 8.64 -1.84
N ASP A 40 -26.07 9.57 -1.40
CA ASP A 40 -24.68 9.34 -1.02
C ASP A 40 -24.61 8.90 0.44
N THR A 41 -23.73 7.97 0.76
CA THR A 41 -23.48 7.54 2.15
C THR A 41 -22.25 8.29 2.67
N CYS A 42 -22.32 8.85 3.88
CA CYS A 42 -21.16 9.47 4.52
C CYS A 42 -20.12 8.40 4.93
N LYS A 43 -18.85 8.61 4.60
CA LYS A 43 -17.74 7.69 4.94
C LYS A 43 -17.50 7.56 6.46
N VAL A 44 -17.86 8.59 7.23
CA VAL A 44 -17.58 8.68 8.66
C VAL A 44 -18.76 8.13 9.46
N CYS A 45 -19.95 8.72 9.35
CA CYS A 45 -21.12 8.29 10.14
C CYS A 45 -21.97 7.19 9.47
N SER A 46 -21.69 6.82 8.22
CA SER A 46 -22.44 5.81 7.44
C SER A 46 -23.94 6.10 7.26
N GLU A 47 -24.35 7.35 7.40
CA GLU A 47 -25.71 7.82 7.13
C GLU A 47 -25.87 8.27 5.67
N ARG A 48 -27.09 8.20 5.16
CA ARG A 48 -27.43 8.52 3.77
C ARG A 48 -27.93 9.94 3.64
N TYR A 49 -27.43 10.65 2.63
CA TYR A 49 -27.76 12.03 2.34
C TYR A 49 -27.90 12.25 0.84
N PRO A 50 -28.88 13.04 0.38
CA PRO A 50 -29.06 13.34 -1.03
C PRO A 50 -27.92 14.21 -1.59
N ASP A 51 -27.29 15.03 -0.75
CA ASP A 51 -26.16 15.88 -1.09
C ASP A 51 -25.12 15.82 0.04
N ILE A 52 -24.00 15.13 -0.22
CA ILE A 52 -22.92 14.96 0.76
C ILE A 52 -22.20 16.29 1.07
N ILE A 53 -22.28 17.29 0.20
CA ILE A 53 -21.61 18.59 0.39
C ILE A 53 -22.29 19.38 1.52
N LYS A 54 -23.60 19.17 1.72
CA LYS A 54 -24.40 19.83 2.77
C LYS A 54 -24.49 19.03 4.06
N HIS A 55 -23.80 17.89 4.14
CA HIS A 55 -23.87 17.01 5.29
C HIS A 55 -23.08 17.57 6.48
N ASN A 56 -23.78 17.82 7.60
CA ASN A 56 -23.14 18.09 8.88
C ASN A 56 -22.85 16.76 9.60
N CYS A 57 -21.59 16.31 9.53
CA CYS A 57 -21.20 15.02 10.08
C CYS A 57 -21.07 15.04 11.60
N SER A 58 -21.59 14.01 12.26
CA SER A 58 -21.41 13.78 13.70
C SER A 58 -19.96 13.50 14.11
N GLY A 59 -19.07 13.20 13.15
CA GLY A 59 -17.65 12.92 13.40
C GLY A 59 -17.37 11.56 14.04
N ILE A 60 -18.42 10.81 14.39
CA ILE A 60 -18.32 9.48 14.99
C ILE A 60 -18.17 8.45 13.88
N ALA A 61 -17.03 7.76 13.86
CA ALA A 61 -16.78 6.69 12.89
C ALA A 61 -17.71 5.51 13.16
N LYS A 62 -18.64 5.24 12.23
CA LYS A 62 -19.58 4.13 12.30
C LYS A 62 -19.49 3.30 11.04
N CYS A 63 -19.48 1.98 11.18
CA CYS A 63 -19.42 1.08 10.05
C CYS A 63 -20.81 0.83 9.46
N LEU A 64 -20.97 1.02 8.16
CA LEU A 64 -22.21 0.71 7.43
C LEU A 64 -22.64 -0.76 7.54
N HIS A 65 -21.68 -1.68 7.66
CA HIS A 65 -21.96 -3.12 7.59
C HIS A 65 -22.25 -3.77 8.94
N CYS A 66 -21.50 -3.42 9.98
CA CYS A 66 -21.63 -4.03 11.31
C CYS A 66 -22.08 -3.04 12.39
N GLY A 67 -22.20 -1.74 12.08
CA GLY A 67 -22.56 -0.71 13.04
C GLY A 67 -21.49 -0.35 14.07
N GLY A 68 -20.30 -0.95 14.01
CA GLY A 68 -19.23 -0.74 14.98
C GLY A 68 -18.39 0.52 14.74
N ASP A 69 -17.50 0.82 15.70
CA ASP A 69 -16.69 2.04 15.76
C ASP A 69 -15.46 1.99 14.84
N HIS A 70 -15.69 1.84 13.54
CA HIS A 70 -14.65 1.87 12.51
C HIS A 70 -15.26 2.21 11.14
N HIS A 71 -14.40 2.53 10.16
CA HIS A 71 -14.87 2.79 8.79
C HIS A 71 -15.37 1.52 8.09
N ALA A 72 -16.27 1.69 7.12
CA ALA A 72 -16.85 0.58 6.35
C ALA A 72 -15.80 -0.26 5.58
N ASN A 73 -14.68 0.34 5.16
CA ASN A 73 -13.57 -0.35 4.47
C ASN A 73 -12.47 -0.86 5.43
N ASP A 74 -12.64 -0.73 6.74
CA ASP A 74 -11.60 -1.16 7.67
C ASP A 74 -11.53 -2.70 7.73
N MET A 75 -10.31 -3.24 7.85
CA MET A 75 -10.03 -4.68 8.04
C MET A 75 -10.58 -5.21 9.36
N LYS A 76 -10.91 -4.31 10.30
CA LYS A 76 -11.58 -4.63 11.57
C LYS A 76 -13.04 -5.06 11.37
N CYS A 77 -13.66 -4.72 10.24
CA CYS A 77 -15.05 -5.07 9.96
C CYS A 77 -15.21 -6.58 9.72
N LYS A 78 -15.99 -7.25 10.58
CA LYS A 78 -16.27 -8.69 10.46
C LYS A 78 -16.92 -9.05 9.12
N VAL A 79 -17.82 -8.21 8.61
CA VAL A 79 -18.54 -8.44 7.34
C VAL A 79 -17.58 -8.36 6.15
N VAL A 80 -16.72 -7.33 6.11
CA VAL A 80 -15.68 -7.15 5.08
C VAL A 80 -14.69 -8.30 5.12
N LYS A 81 -14.27 -8.71 6.33
CA LYS A 81 -13.36 -9.84 6.52
C LYS A 81 -13.96 -11.15 6.00
N GLN A 82 -15.23 -11.41 6.30
CA GLN A 82 -15.93 -12.59 5.83
C GLN A 82 -16.10 -12.58 4.30
N TYR A 83 -16.50 -11.44 3.73
CA TYR A 83 -16.63 -11.28 2.27
C TYR A 83 -15.30 -11.51 1.53
N ARG A 84 -14.16 -11.03 2.09
CA ARG A 84 -12.83 -11.34 1.54
C ARG A 84 -12.50 -12.82 1.63
N ALA A 85 -12.79 -13.45 2.76
CA ALA A 85 -12.53 -14.87 2.96
C ALA A 85 -13.32 -15.72 1.96
N ASP A 86 -14.59 -15.38 1.71
CA ASP A 86 -15.44 -16.07 0.75
C ASP A 86 -14.94 -15.89 -0.69
N LEU A 87 -14.59 -14.65 -1.08
CA LEU A 87 -13.98 -14.38 -2.39
C LEU A 87 -12.67 -15.15 -2.57
N THR A 88 -11.81 -15.15 -1.55
CA THR A 88 -10.53 -15.86 -1.60
C THR A 88 -10.76 -17.36 -1.72
N LYS A 89 -11.70 -17.93 -0.96
CA LYS A 89 -12.07 -19.35 -1.04
C LYS A 89 -12.57 -19.73 -2.44
N ILE A 90 -13.38 -18.87 -3.06
CA ILE A 90 -13.85 -19.07 -4.43
C ILE A 90 -12.64 -19.11 -5.38
N LEU A 91 -11.77 -18.09 -5.35
CA LEU A 91 -10.59 -18.03 -6.22
C LEU A 91 -9.66 -19.24 -6.06
N LEU A 92 -9.44 -19.70 -4.82
CA LEU A 92 -8.65 -20.90 -4.52
C LEU A 92 -9.32 -22.21 -4.96
N SER A 93 -10.66 -22.24 -4.95
CA SER A 93 -11.39 -23.40 -5.47
C SER A 93 -11.36 -23.47 -7.00
N TYR A 94 -11.24 -22.33 -7.69
CA TYR A 94 -11.10 -22.27 -9.14
C TYR A 94 -9.70 -22.67 -9.61
N SER A 95 -8.63 -22.35 -8.87
CA SER A 95 -7.25 -22.72 -9.29
C SER A 95 -6.98 -24.23 -9.20
N ASN A 96 -7.71 -24.97 -8.35
CA ASN A 96 -7.59 -26.43 -8.21
C ASN A 96 -8.43 -27.23 -9.20
N LYS A 97 -9.32 -26.58 -9.96
CA LYS A 97 -9.99 -27.23 -11.09
C LYS A 97 -9.15 -26.96 -12.33
N SER A 98 -8.44 -27.99 -12.78
CA SER A 98 -7.87 -28.04 -14.13
C SER A 98 -8.88 -27.46 -15.11
N PHE A 99 -8.44 -26.54 -15.96
CA PHE A 99 -9.25 -25.94 -17.02
C PHE A 99 -9.81 -27.05 -17.93
N ASN A 100 -11.00 -27.55 -17.61
CA ASN A 100 -11.86 -28.19 -18.60
C ASN A 100 -12.64 -27.06 -19.26
N ASN A 101 -12.35 -26.86 -20.56
CA ASN A 101 -12.88 -25.84 -21.46
C ASN A 101 -14.41 -25.86 -21.67
N ASP A 102 -15.16 -26.60 -20.85
CA ASP A 102 -16.55 -26.97 -21.15
C ASP A 102 -17.59 -26.03 -20.54
N MET A 103 -17.19 -25.06 -19.70
CA MET A 103 -18.15 -24.19 -19.02
C MET A 103 -18.34 -22.80 -19.68
N PHE A 104 -17.42 -22.37 -20.56
CA PHE A 104 -17.63 -21.14 -21.38
C PHE A 104 -18.41 -21.40 -22.68
N ASN A 105 -18.55 -22.66 -23.11
CA ASN A 105 -19.28 -23.01 -24.34
C ASN A 105 -20.78 -23.29 -24.13
N ASN A 106 -21.26 -23.35 -22.88
CA ASN A 106 -22.65 -23.72 -22.57
C ASN A 106 -23.61 -22.54 -22.33
N MET A 107 -23.20 -21.30 -22.64
CA MET A 107 -24.11 -20.14 -22.64
C MET A 107 -24.63 -19.77 -24.04
N PHE A 108 -24.22 -20.49 -25.09
CA PHE A 108 -24.56 -20.17 -26.49
C PHE A 108 -25.04 -21.35 -27.34
N THR A 109 -25.54 -22.44 -26.76
CA THR A 109 -26.01 -23.57 -27.57
C THR A 109 -27.26 -24.24 -26.99
N SER A 110 -28.44 -23.80 -27.45
CA SER A 110 -29.63 -24.64 -27.56
C SER A 110 -30.52 -24.14 -28.70
N THR A 111 -30.22 -24.68 -29.88
CA THR A 111 -31.13 -25.14 -30.96
C THR A 111 -32.36 -24.31 -31.36
N SER A 112 -32.38 -23.82 -32.60
CA SER A 112 -33.50 -24.09 -33.50
C SER A 112 -33.04 -24.05 -34.97
N GLU A 113 -33.69 -24.89 -35.77
CA GLU A 113 -33.43 -25.21 -37.17
C GLU A 113 -33.33 -23.98 -38.09
N PHE A 114 -32.30 -23.94 -38.93
CA PHE A 114 -32.14 -22.89 -39.94
C PHE A 114 -32.94 -23.26 -41.20
N PRO A 115 -33.87 -22.40 -41.69
CA PRO A 115 -34.52 -22.61 -42.98
C PRO A 115 -33.56 -22.27 -44.12
N PRO A 116 -33.71 -22.89 -45.31
CA PRO A 116 -32.80 -22.68 -46.43
C PRO A 116 -32.86 -21.24 -46.94
N LEU A 117 -31.69 -20.67 -47.25
CA LEU A 117 -31.51 -19.28 -47.67
C LEU A 117 -32.30 -18.97 -48.95
N LEU A 118 -33.28 -18.05 -48.83
CA LEU A 118 -33.95 -17.42 -49.97
C LEU A 118 -32.99 -16.49 -50.70
N ARG A 119 -32.95 -16.59 -52.03
CA ARG A 119 -32.16 -15.72 -52.91
C ARG A 119 -32.66 -14.27 -52.82
N PRO A 120 -31.79 -13.26 -52.95
CA PRO A 120 -32.18 -11.87 -52.72
C PRO A 120 -33.06 -11.34 -53.87
N THR A 121 -34.26 -10.89 -53.55
CA THR A 121 -35.07 -10.02 -54.41
C THR A 121 -34.69 -8.55 -54.18
N LYS A 122 -34.85 -7.73 -55.22
CA LYS A 122 -34.32 -6.36 -55.42
C LYS A 122 -34.64 -5.29 -54.34
N SER A 123 -35.24 -5.62 -53.19
CA SER A 123 -35.47 -4.66 -52.09
C SER A 123 -34.27 -4.47 -51.16
N THR A 124 -33.28 -5.38 -51.16
CA THR A 124 -32.12 -5.33 -50.25
C THR A 124 -31.04 -4.32 -50.62
N ILE A 125 -31.10 -3.69 -51.81
CA ILE A 125 -30.07 -2.72 -52.25
C ILE A 125 -30.03 -1.46 -51.36
N ASN A 126 -31.13 -1.10 -50.70
CA ASN A 126 -31.16 0.04 -49.78
C ASN A 126 -30.60 -0.28 -48.38
N ASP A 127 -30.64 -1.54 -47.94
CA ASP A 127 -30.15 -1.94 -46.61
C ASP A 127 -28.63 -2.06 -46.55
N TYR A 128 -27.96 -2.40 -47.67
CA TYR A 128 -26.49 -2.46 -47.72
C TYR A 128 -25.82 -1.08 -47.59
N LYS A 129 -26.54 0.03 -47.86
CA LYS A 129 -26.02 1.39 -47.64
C LYS A 129 -26.01 1.81 -46.17
N MET A 130 -26.82 1.21 -45.30
CA MET A 130 -26.77 1.48 -43.85
C MET A 130 -25.64 0.70 -43.15
N LEU A 131 -25.34 -0.52 -43.59
CA LEU A 131 -24.25 -1.34 -43.02
C LEU A 131 -22.84 -0.77 -43.30
N ALA A 132 -22.65 -0.07 -44.42
CA ALA A 132 -21.39 0.61 -44.73
C ALA A 132 -21.11 1.80 -43.78
N GLY A 133 -22.15 2.43 -43.23
CA GLY A 133 -22.03 3.48 -42.21
C GLY A 133 -21.58 2.95 -40.84
N GLU A 134 -22.04 1.75 -40.47
CA GLU A 134 -21.67 1.10 -39.21
C GLU A 134 -20.24 0.56 -39.22
N GLN A 135 -19.75 0.02 -40.36
CA GLN A 135 -18.35 -0.42 -40.48
C GLN A 135 -17.35 0.74 -40.34
N ASN A 136 -17.68 1.94 -40.83
CA ASN A 136 -16.87 3.14 -40.62
C ASN A 136 -16.84 3.58 -39.13
N GLY A 137 -17.93 3.35 -38.40
CA GLY A 137 -18.00 3.59 -36.95
C GLY A 137 -17.17 2.61 -36.11
N ILE A 138 -17.02 1.37 -36.59
CA ILE A 138 -16.15 0.37 -35.95
C ILE A 138 -14.68 0.69 -36.20
N MET A 139 -14.29 1.05 -37.44
CA MET A 139 -12.90 1.41 -37.73
C MET A 139 -12.44 2.65 -36.97
N THR A 140 -13.28 3.69 -36.88
CA THR A 140 -12.96 4.88 -36.08
C THR A 140 -12.80 4.57 -34.58
N LYS A 141 -13.57 3.63 -34.04
CA LYS A 141 -13.39 3.15 -32.65
C LYS A 141 -12.12 2.33 -32.49
N LEU A 142 -11.74 1.52 -33.48
CA LEU A 142 -10.48 0.77 -33.47
C LEU A 142 -9.28 1.72 -33.48
N ASP A 143 -9.30 2.78 -34.30
CA ASP A 143 -8.25 3.81 -34.32
C ASP A 143 -8.16 4.57 -33.00
N GLN A 144 -9.30 4.89 -32.37
CA GLN A 144 -9.33 5.50 -31.03
C GLN A 144 -8.73 4.58 -29.96
N ILE A 145 -9.01 3.28 -30.02
CA ILE A 145 -8.42 2.29 -29.11
C ILE A 145 -6.92 2.20 -29.34
N LEU A 146 -6.48 2.18 -30.60
CA LEU A 146 -5.06 2.08 -30.96
C LEU A 146 -4.27 3.30 -30.45
N ASN A 147 -4.81 4.51 -30.63
CA ASN A 147 -4.24 5.73 -30.08
C ASN A 147 -4.24 5.73 -28.54
N SER A 148 -5.30 5.21 -27.91
CA SER A 148 -5.35 5.09 -26.44
C SER A 148 -4.30 4.11 -25.91
N ILE A 149 -4.08 2.99 -26.61
CA ILE A 149 -3.04 2.01 -26.27
C ILE A 149 -1.66 2.62 -26.41
N ASN A 150 -1.39 3.38 -27.48
CA ASN A 150 -0.11 4.06 -27.67
C ASN A 150 0.15 5.08 -26.55
N ASN A 151 -0.84 5.89 -26.19
CA ASN A 151 -0.73 6.84 -25.07
C ASN A 151 -0.47 6.14 -23.73
N ILE A 152 -1.11 4.99 -23.48
CA ILE A 152 -0.84 4.18 -22.29
C ILE A 152 0.59 3.67 -22.31
N ASN A 153 1.07 3.20 -23.46
CA ASN A 153 2.42 2.68 -23.62
C ASN A 153 3.48 3.76 -23.35
N ASP A 154 3.27 4.99 -23.84
CA ASP A 154 4.12 6.14 -23.54
C ASP A 154 4.12 6.47 -22.04
N THR A 155 2.93 6.46 -21.43
CA THR A 155 2.78 6.69 -19.98
C THR A 155 3.51 5.62 -19.15
N ILE A 156 3.46 4.36 -19.58
CA ILE A 156 4.20 3.25 -18.95
C ILE A 156 5.71 3.49 -19.11
N GLY A 157 6.17 3.89 -20.30
CA GLY A 157 7.58 4.22 -20.54
C GLY A 157 8.09 5.34 -19.62
N ASP A 158 7.29 6.38 -19.41
CA ASP A 158 7.62 7.47 -18.48
C ASP A 158 7.62 7.02 -17.02
N LEU A 159 6.71 6.13 -16.62
CA LEU A 159 6.69 5.54 -15.29
C LEU A 159 7.94 4.70 -15.03
N VAL A 160 8.39 3.90 -16.01
CA VAL A 160 9.61 3.10 -15.91
C VAL A 160 10.83 3.99 -15.68
N LYS A 161 10.98 5.09 -16.43
CA LYS A 161 12.07 6.05 -16.22
C LYS A 161 12.03 6.69 -14.82
N ARG A 162 10.83 7.01 -14.32
CA ARG A 162 10.67 7.55 -12.96
C ARG A 162 11.02 6.52 -11.90
N THR A 163 10.73 5.24 -12.11
CA THR A 163 11.10 4.19 -11.16
C THR A 163 12.62 4.01 -11.07
N GLU A 164 13.34 4.09 -12.20
CA GLU A 164 14.81 4.08 -12.20
C GLU A 164 15.39 5.26 -11.41
N GLN A 165 14.84 6.47 -11.62
CA GLN A 165 15.25 7.67 -10.86
C GLN A 165 15.01 7.53 -9.35
N ILE A 166 13.92 6.87 -8.95
CA ILE A 166 13.63 6.60 -7.53
C ILE A 166 14.66 5.63 -6.96
N GLU A 167 15.03 4.59 -7.71
CA GLU A 167 16.03 3.62 -7.27
C GLU A 167 17.42 4.26 -7.10
N ASP A 168 17.84 5.10 -8.04
CA ASP A 168 19.06 5.90 -7.93
C ASP A 168 19.04 6.82 -6.71
N TRP A 169 17.91 7.47 -6.45
CA TRP A 169 17.73 8.33 -5.29
C TRP A 169 17.81 7.54 -3.97
N ILE A 170 17.21 6.35 -3.90
CA ILE A 170 17.28 5.46 -2.72
C ILE A 170 18.75 5.08 -2.46
N ASN A 171 19.48 4.68 -3.50
CA ASN A 171 20.89 4.30 -3.38
C ASN A 171 21.75 5.48 -2.92
N ALA A 172 21.54 6.68 -3.47
CA ALA A 172 22.22 7.89 -3.03
C ALA A 172 21.92 8.24 -1.57
N LYS A 173 20.65 8.12 -1.16
CA LYS A 173 20.20 8.38 0.21
C LYS A 173 20.83 7.39 1.21
N GLN A 174 20.86 6.11 0.90
CA GLN A 174 21.52 5.09 1.73
C GLN A 174 23.02 5.40 1.91
N LYS A 175 23.72 5.78 0.83
CA LYS A 175 25.14 6.16 0.90
C LYS A 175 25.36 7.39 1.79
N PHE A 176 24.44 8.36 1.73
CA PHE A 176 24.49 9.54 2.58
C PHE A 176 24.26 9.20 4.06
N ASP A 177 23.27 8.36 4.35
CA ASP A 177 22.95 7.94 5.72
C ASP A 177 24.10 7.11 6.34
N LEU A 178 24.80 6.30 5.54
CA LEU A 178 26.03 5.61 5.98
C LEU A 178 27.14 6.60 6.38
N LYS A 179 27.32 7.70 5.62
CA LYS A 179 28.30 8.74 5.98
C LYS A 179 27.92 9.43 7.30
N ILE A 180 26.65 9.77 7.48
CA ILE A 180 26.16 10.37 8.74
C ILE A 180 26.42 9.43 9.91
N ASN A 181 26.03 8.16 9.78
CA ASN A 181 26.19 7.17 10.85
C ASN A 181 27.66 6.95 11.22
N ASN A 182 28.56 6.93 10.25
CA ASN A 182 29.99 6.84 10.51
C ASN A 182 30.51 8.09 11.24
N GLY A 183 30.03 9.28 10.88
CA GLY A 183 30.34 10.53 11.58
C GLY A 183 29.86 10.51 13.03
N ILE A 184 28.62 10.08 13.28
CA ILE A 184 28.05 9.94 14.62
C ILE A 184 28.89 8.98 15.48
N ARG A 185 29.28 7.81 14.95
CA ARG A 185 30.13 6.87 15.69
C ARG A 185 31.49 7.46 16.05
N SER A 186 32.12 8.21 15.14
CA SER A 186 33.39 8.88 15.40
C SER A 186 33.25 9.89 16.55
N LEU A 187 32.19 10.70 16.53
CA LEU A 187 31.89 11.65 17.61
C LEU A 187 31.61 10.94 18.94
N GLN A 188 30.85 9.84 18.94
CA GLN A 188 30.58 9.05 20.14
C GLN A 188 31.87 8.47 20.75
N HIS A 189 32.80 7.99 19.93
CA HIS A 189 34.12 7.56 20.40
C HIS A 189 34.94 8.72 20.95
N GLY A 190 34.87 9.90 20.34
CA GLY A 190 35.49 11.12 20.87
C GLY A 190 34.95 11.48 22.25
N ILE A 191 33.63 11.53 22.41
CA ILE A 191 32.95 11.82 23.69
C ILE A 191 33.36 10.80 24.75
N SER A 192 33.29 9.50 24.43
CA SER A 192 33.66 8.45 25.38
C SER A 192 35.11 8.56 25.87
N ARG A 193 36.02 8.99 24.99
CA ARG A 193 37.42 9.25 25.38
C ARG A 193 37.54 10.46 26.31
N HIS A 194 36.84 11.55 25.99
CA HIS A 194 36.84 12.74 26.84
C HIS A 194 36.23 12.47 28.21
N ASP A 195 35.14 11.72 28.29
CA ASP A 195 34.52 11.31 29.55
C ASP A 195 35.47 10.50 30.42
N GLY A 196 36.24 9.58 29.83
CA GLY A 196 37.27 8.83 30.55
C GLY A 196 38.40 9.71 31.10
N VAL A 197 38.83 10.72 30.33
CA VAL A 197 39.84 11.69 30.80
C VAL A 197 39.28 12.53 31.94
N LEU A 198 38.06 13.05 31.81
CA LEU A 198 37.40 13.82 32.86
C LEU A 198 37.24 12.99 34.13
N PHE A 199 36.79 11.74 34.02
CA PHE A 199 36.68 10.84 35.15
C PHE A 199 38.02 10.66 35.88
N ASN A 200 39.10 10.44 35.15
CA ASN A 200 40.43 10.29 35.74
C ASN A 200 40.91 11.58 36.41
N GLN A 201 40.66 12.75 35.80
CA GLN A 201 41.01 14.05 36.38
C GLN A 201 40.23 14.34 37.65
N THR A 202 38.91 14.13 37.64
CA THR A 202 38.05 14.29 38.82
C THR A 202 38.50 13.37 39.95
N ASN A 203 38.76 12.10 39.65
CA ASN A 203 39.22 11.12 40.63
C ASN A 203 40.60 11.47 41.21
N PHE A 204 41.51 12.03 40.41
CA PHE A 204 42.81 12.53 40.88
C PHE A 204 42.65 13.73 41.82
N ILE A 205 41.79 14.69 41.47
CA ILE A 205 41.50 15.86 42.30
C ILE A 205 40.87 15.42 43.64
N GLU A 206 39.82 14.59 43.58
CA GLU A 206 39.07 14.17 44.77
C GLU A 206 39.88 13.30 45.71
N LYS A 207 40.70 12.37 45.19
CA LYS A 207 41.41 11.41 46.04
C LYS A 207 42.79 11.85 46.47
N LEU A 208 43.42 12.76 45.73
CA LEU A 208 44.80 13.16 46.00
C LEU A 208 44.92 14.63 46.38
N ILE A 209 44.38 15.52 45.55
CA ILE A 209 44.59 16.97 45.76
C ILE A 209 43.79 17.45 46.96
N LEU A 210 42.49 17.15 47.04
CA LEU A 210 41.65 17.65 48.13
C LEU A 210 42.14 17.19 49.52
N PRO A 211 42.43 15.90 49.76
CA PRO A 211 42.95 15.47 51.05
C PRO A 211 44.30 16.09 51.41
N ALA A 212 45.20 16.23 50.43
CA ALA A 212 46.49 16.88 50.66
C ALA A 212 46.33 18.37 51.03
N MET A 213 45.37 19.07 50.42
CA MET A 213 45.05 20.45 50.79
C MET A 213 44.47 20.55 52.20
N ASP A 214 43.58 19.64 52.57
CA ASP A 214 43.01 19.58 53.92
C ASP A 214 44.10 19.35 54.97
N ASP A 215 45.04 18.44 54.70
CA ASP A 215 46.20 18.17 55.57
C ASP A 215 47.09 19.42 55.73
N ILE A 216 47.39 20.12 54.64
CA ILE A 216 48.18 21.36 54.68
C ILE A 216 47.45 22.43 55.49
N MET A 217 46.15 22.61 55.30
CA MET A 217 45.35 23.59 56.06
C MET A 217 45.30 23.24 57.56
N ALA A 218 45.21 21.96 57.90
CA ALA A 218 45.30 21.48 59.28
C ALA A 218 46.67 21.82 59.90
N MET A 219 47.77 21.58 59.18
CA MET A 219 49.12 21.92 59.65
C MET A 219 49.31 23.42 59.87
N LEU A 220 48.88 24.26 58.92
CA LEU A 220 48.97 25.72 59.04
C LEU A 220 48.14 26.25 60.22
N SER A 221 46.97 25.67 60.46
CA SER A 221 46.13 26.03 61.61
C SER A 221 46.83 25.71 62.95
N VAL A 222 47.53 24.58 63.04
CA VAL A 222 48.33 24.22 64.22
C VAL A 222 49.52 25.16 64.42
N MET A 223 50.17 25.61 63.34
CA MET A 223 51.30 26.54 63.40
C MET A 223 50.87 27.94 63.88
N ASN A 224 49.78 28.49 63.34
CA ASN A 224 49.26 29.80 63.77
C ASN A 224 48.85 29.86 65.25
N VAL A 225 48.42 28.73 65.84
CA VAL A 225 48.09 28.65 67.27
C VAL A 225 49.35 28.72 68.17
N LYS A 226 50.53 28.38 67.64
CA LYS A 226 51.79 28.41 68.40
C LYS A 226 52.48 29.77 68.41
N GLU A 227 52.24 30.63 67.43
CA GLU A 227 52.81 31.99 67.37
C GLU A 227 51.97 33.05 68.12
N GLY A 228 50.72 32.72 68.48
CA GLY A 228 49.81 33.62 69.22
C GLY A 228 49.78 33.44 70.75
N ARG A 229 50.76 32.75 71.35
CA ARG A 229 50.91 32.58 72.81
C ARG A 229 52.22 33.15 73.31
#